data_AF-A0ABD5SDM1-F1
#
_entry.id   AF-A0ABD5SDM1-F1
#
_cell.length_a   1.000
_cell.length_b   1.000
_cell.length_c   1.000
_cell.angle_alpha   90.00
_cell.angle_beta   90.00
_cell.angle_gamma   90.00
#
_symmetry.space_group_name_H-M   'P 1'
#
loop_
_entity.id
_entity.type
_entity.pdbx_description
1 polymer ?
#
loop_
_entity_poly.entity_id
_entity_poly.type
_entity_poly.pdbx_seq_one_letter_code
_entity_poly.pdbx_strand_id
1 'polypeptide(L)'
;LDEYGDRKRRRGALDYDDLIGHTLAFLTDPDGAAAEAAAGLRSDLWYVMVDEFQDTNRRQWELARALTSGPGSVGSDREESRAGSVGSDREESRAGSDPGDPESFDADNLCVVGDVKQSIYRFRDADVTVFGDATDAVHAANTANGVADCDPALATNFRTLPEPLSAINGLFDRVFAYGDDEPYEAEGAPLAAGRGTPTGLDPVVEYLPVPVETDLRERYLGADHPLAALPDSEPSAIEATAIADRIVDLLNGETLVTDDTDAPGPGTRPVEPDDIAVLIRSRSDLKEYERGLRDANVPYTVVKGEGFFETPEIRALTALLEALADPTDDVALYAAARSPLCGLTDTQIG
;
A
#
# COMPACT_ATOMS: atom_id res chain seq x y z
N LEU A 1 24.54 18.63 5.36
CA LEU A 1 23.19 18.60 5.94
C LEU A 1 22.79 19.98 6.47
N ASP A 2 23.67 20.68 7.19
CA ASP A 2 23.40 22.03 7.72
C ASP A 2 23.04 23.08 6.65
N GLU A 3 23.75 23.09 5.52
CA GLU A 3 23.46 24.00 4.40
C GLU A 3 22.07 23.77 3.78
N TYR A 4 21.61 22.52 3.75
CA TYR A 4 20.27 22.15 3.28
C TYR A 4 19.19 22.70 4.23
N GLY A 5 19.38 22.51 5.54
CA GLY A 5 18.51 23.07 6.58
C GLY A 5 18.42 24.59 6.53
N ASP A 6 19.56 25.28 6.36
CA ASP A 6 19.59 26.74 6.23
C ASP A 6 18.88 27.26 4.97
N ARG A 7 18.96 26.50 3.88
CA ARG A 7 18.24 26.83 2.65
C ARG A 7 16.73 26.64 2.78
N LYS A 8 16.27 25.59 3.47
CA LYS A 8 14.86 25.36 3.79
C LYS A 8 14.29 26.50 4.66
N ARG A 9 14.99 26.83 5.75
CA ARG A 9 14.62 27.95 6.64
C ARG A 9 14.48 29.28 5.92
N ARG A 10 15.46 29.63 5.06
CA ARG A 10 15.41 30.87 4.27
C ARG A 10 14.22 30.94 3.30
N ARG A 11 13.71 29.80 2.85
CA ARG A 11 12.55 29.70 1.95
C ARG A 11 11.22 29.53 2.67
N GLY A 12 11.22 29.41 4.02
CA GLY A 12 10.02 29.09 4.79
C GLY A 12 9.41 27.74 4.38
N ALA A 13 10.24 26.79 3.97
CA ALA A 13 9.81 25.48 3.47
C ALA A 13 10.15 24.38 4.48
N LEU A 14 9.30 23.36 4.54
CA LEU A 14 9.48 22.10 5.28
C LEU A 14 9.40 20.94 4.29
N ASP A 15 10.21 19.90 4.49
CA ASP A 15 10.02 18.60 3.84
C ASP A 15 9.24 17.62 4.73
N TYR A 16 8.96 16.43 4.21
CA TYR A 16 8.16 15.43 4.92
C TYR A 16 8.83 14.96 6.23
N ASP A 17 10.16 14.87 6.27
CA ASP A 17 10.89 14.51 7.48
C ASP A 17 10.85 15.61 8.53
N ASP A 18 10.94 16.88 8.10
CA ASP A 18 10.78 18.03 8.99
C ASP A 18 9.38 18.04 9.63
N LEU A 19 8.33 17.67 8.90
CA LEU A 19 6.97 17.64 9.45
C LEU A 19 6.88 16.69 10.64
N ILE A 20 7.43 15.47 10.51
CA ILE A 20 7.44 14.49 11.61
C ILE A 20 8.34 14.98 12.74
N GLY A 21 9.56 15.42 12.42
CA GLY A 21 10.53 15.85 13.43
C GLY A 21 10.09 17.07 14.24
N HIS A 22 9.53 18.09 13.58
CA HIS A 22 9.01 19.27 14.26
C HIS A 22 7.75 18.97 15.07
N THR A 23 6.87 18.09 14.59
CA THR A 23 5.70 17.66 15.36
C THR A 23 6.12 16.90 16.61
N LEU A 24 7.10 15.99 16.49
CA LEU A 24 7.62 15.27 17.64
C LEU A 24 8.23 16.24 18.66
N ALA A 25 9.08 17.18 18.22
CA ALA A 25 9.65 18.21 19.10
C ALA A 25 8.57 19.09 19.77
N PHE A 26 7.48 19.40 19.06
CA PHE A 26 6.33 20.11 19.63
C PHE A 26 5.62 19.32 20.72
N LEU A 27 5.50 18.00 20.57
CA LEU A 27 4.79 17.13 21.52
C LEU A 27 5.62 16.72 22.74
N THR A 28 6.95 16.65 22.58
CA THR A 28 7.86 16.07 23.58
C THR A 28 8.70 17.08 24.35
N ASP A 29 8.53 18.39 24.12
CA ASP A 29 9.18 19.45 24.89
C ASP A 29 8.30 19.86 26.10
N PRO A 30 8.53 19.31 27.32
CA PRO A 30 7.67 19.56 28.48
C PRO A 30 7.77 20.99 29.00
N ASP A 31 8.90 21.66 28.76
CA ASP A 31 9.19 23.03 29.21
C ASP A 31 9.05 24.05 28.06
N GLY A 32 8.66 23.58 26.88
CA GLY A 32 8.52 24.38 25.68
C GLY A 32 7.38 25.38 25.79
N ALA A 33 7.50 26.49 25.05
CA ALA A 33 6.43 27.49 24.93
C ALA A 33 5.10 26.92 24.36
N ALA A 34 5.16 25.71 23.80
CA ALA A 34 4.04 25.00 23.21
C ALA A 34 3.45 23.88 24.09
N ALA A 35 3.99 23.65 25.30
CA ALA A 35 3.60 22.52 26.15
C ALA A 35 2.08 22.50 26.47
N GLU A 36 1.48 23.66 26.74
CA GLU A 36 0.03 23.79 26.96
C GLU A 36 -0.78 23.39 25.72
N ALA A 37 -0.32 23.81 24.53
CA ALA A 37 -0.98 23.47 23.26
C ALA A 37 -0.83 21.97 22.94
N ALA A 38 0.34 21.38 23.21
CA ALA A 38 0.57 19.96 23.05
C ALA A 38 -0.31 19.12 24.00
N ALA A 39 -0.44 19.53 25.26
CA ALA A 39 -1.34 18.91 26.22
C ALA A 39 -2.81 19.04 25.81
N GLY A 40 -3.22 20.22 25.32
CA GLY A 40 -4.56 20.45 24.76
C GLY A 40 -4.86 19.50 23.61
N LEU A 41 -3.94 19.38 22.64
CA LEU A 41 -4.07 18.46 21.51
C LEU A 41 -4.24 17.01 21.97
N ARG A 42 -3.42 16.53 22.92
CA ARG A 42 -3.56 15.18 23.48
C ARG A 42 -4.91 14.98 24.15
N SER A 43 -5.40 15.97 24.89
CA SER A 43 -6.71 15.89 25.56
C SER A 43 -7.90 15.87 24.59
N ASP A 44 -7.74 16.44 23.39
CA ASP A 44 -8.75 16.40 22.33
C ASP A 44 -8.77 15.05 21.58
N LEU A 45 -7.69 14.28 21.65
CA LEU A 45 -7.56 12.97 21.01
C LEU A 45 -8.00 11.85 21.96
N TRP A 46 -9.28 11.48 21.86
CA TRP A 46 -9.80 10.39 22.68
C TRP A 46 -9.25 9.02 22.27
N TYR A 47 -9.10 8.74 20.97
CA TYR A 47 -8.51 7.50 20.47
C TYR A 47 -7.65 7.79 19.25
N VAL A 48 -6.51 7.11 19.15
CA VAL A 48 -5.60 7.14 18.01
C VAL A 48 -5.58 5.74 17.40
N MET A 49 -5.93 5.65 16.13
CA MET A 49 -5.83 4.41 15.36
C MET A 49 -4.79 4.57 14.28
N VAL A 50 -3.85 3.62 14.21
CA VAL A 50 -2.84 3.55 13.15
C VAL A 50 -3.05 2.27 12.37
N ASP A 51 -3.44 2.43 11.10
CA ASP A 51 -3.58 1.35 10.13
C ASP A 51 -2.28 1.19 9.33
N GLU A 52 -2.10 0.03 8.68
CA GLU A 52 -0.90 -0.32 7.90
C GLU A 52 0.42 -0.14 8.69
N PHE A 53 0.41 -0.50 9.98
CA PHE A 53 1.52 -0.21 10.87
C PHE A 53 2.84 -0.87 10.45
N GLN A 54 2.80 -1.96 9.69
CA GLN A 54 3.98 -2.63 9.15
C GLN A 54 4.82 -1.76 8.20
N ASP A 55 4.25 -0.67 7.69
CA ASP A 55 4.91 0.30 6.81
C ASP A 55 5.38 1.56 7.55
N THR A 56 5.37 1.52 8.89
CA THR A 56 5.83 2.62 9.73
C THR A 56 7.33 2.55 10.02
N ASN A 57 7.86 3.65 10.55
CA ASN A 57 9.24 3.75 11.01
C ASN A 57 9.32 4.19 12.48
N ARG A 58 10.54 4.21 13.02
CA ARG A 58 10.77 4.53 14.43
C ARG A 58 10.22 5.90 14.84
N ARG A 59 10.35 6.92 13.98
CA ARG A 59 9.88 8.28 14.26
C ARG A 59 8.36 8.36 14.29
N GLN A 60 7.68 7.61 13.42
CA GLN A 60 6.22 7.54 13.40
C GLN A 60 5.68 6.80 14.62
N TRP A 61 6.37 5.76 15.07
CA TRP A 61 6.05 5.10 16.35
C TRP A 61 6.22 6.05 17.53
N GLU A 62 7.34 6.78 17.60
CA GLU A 62 7.55 7.80 18.63
C GLU A 62 6.49 8.90 18.60
N LEU A 63 6.05 9.32 17.41
CA LEU A 63 4.95 10.26 17.24
C LEU A 63 3.63 9.69 17.77
N ALA A 64 3.28 8.45 17.43
CA ALA A 64 2.07 7.80 17.91
C ALA A 64 2.07 7.72 19.45
N ARG A 65 3.21 7.33 20.05
CA ARG A 65 3.39 7.34 21.52
C ARG A 65 3.26 8.74 22.10
N ALA A 66 3.89 9.76 21.50
CA ALA A 66 3.85 11.12 22.00
C ALA A 66 2.44 11.75 21.95
N LEU A 67 1.57 11.27 21.05
CA LEU A 67 0.17 11.68 20.94
C LEU A 67 -0.73 11.00 21.99
N THR A 68 -0.35 9.80 22.44
CA THR A 68 -1.15 9.00 23.38
C THR A 68 -0.62 9.02 24.81
N SER A 69 0.64 9.42 25.03
CA SER A 69 1.23 9.54 26.37
C SER A 69 0.79 10.85 27.03
N GLY A 70 0.00 10.77 28.10
CA GLY A 70 -0.34 11.95 28.91
C GLY A 70 -1.24 11.64 30.11
N PRO A 71 -1.12 12.38 31.22
CA PRO A 71 -1.96 12.20 32.41
C PRO A 71 -3.39 12.66 32.10
N GLY A 72 -4.24 11.74 31.64
CA GLY A 72 -5.62 12.03 31.28
C GLY A 72 -6.18 11.30 30.07
N SER A 73 -5.51 10.27 29.55
CA SER A 73 -6.07 9.25 28.64
C SER A 73 -7.27 8.57 29.30
N VAL A 74 -8.42 9.22 29.12
CA VAL A 74 -9.81 8.85 29.41
C VAL A 74 -10.03 7.41 29.94
N GLY A 75 -10.28 7.29 31.26
CA GLY A 75 -10.68 6.00 31.85
C GLY A 75 -11.43 5.99 33.18
N SER A 76 -11.34 6.99 34.08
CA SER A 76 -11.87 6.80 35.46
C SER A 76 -13.08 7.64 35.89
N ASP A 77 -13.39 8.79 35.28
CA ASP A 77 -14.17 9.82 36.02
C ASP A 77 -15.56 10.19 35.44
N ARG A 78 -16.12 9.46 34.46
CA ARG A 78 -17.41 9.88 33.85
C ARG A 78 -18.55 8.87 33.80
N GLU A 79 -18.37 7.60 34.18
CA GLU A 79 -19.48 6.64 34.25
C GLU A 79 -20.19 6.57 35.63
N GLU A 80 -19.63 7.18 36.68
CA GLU A 80 -20.21 7.09 38.04
C GLU A 80 -21.43 7.98 38.31
N SER A 81 -21.93 8.73 37.32
CA SER A 81 -23.14 9.55 37.48
C SER A 81 -24.44 8.81 37.16
N ARG A 82 -24.45 7.47 37.11
CA ARG A 82 -25.66 6.68 36.88
C ARG A 82 -25.72 5.29 37.53
N ALA A 83 -25.22 5.12 38.76
CA ALA A 83 -25.67 4.02 39.62
C ALA A 83 -25.48 4.39 41.09
N GLY A 84 -26.54 4.25 41.89
CA GLY A 84 -26.53 4.58 43.31
C GLY A 84 -25.67 3.62 44.14
N SER A 85 -24.92 4.22 45.07
CA SER A 85 -24.59 3.73 46.43
C SER A 85 -24.83 2.23 46.69
N VAL A 86 -23.75 1.48 46.95
CA VAL A 86 -23.48 0.82 48.25
C VAL A 86 -21.96 0.59 48.35
N GLY A 87 -21.35 1.05 49.44
CA GLY A 87 -19.92 0.91 49.69
C GLY A 87 -19.51 -0.47 50.21
N SER A 88 -18.21 -0.76 50.09
CA SER A 88 -17.45 -1.53 51.07
C SER A 88 -15.96 -1.33 50.84
N ASP A 89 -15.27 -0.93 51.90
CA ASP A 89 -13.85 -0.67 51.97
C ASP A 89 -13.01 -1.91 51.62
N ARG A 90 -12.15 -1.78 50.61
CA ARG A 90 -10.93 -2.58 50.44
C ARG A 90 -9.83 -1.69 49.87
N GLU A 91 -9.05 -1.12 50.78
CA GLU A 91 -7.72 -0.61 50.49
C GLU A 91 -6.82 -1.80 50.16
N GLU A 92 -6.65 -2.11 48.87
CA GLU A 92 -5.53 -2.89 48.38
C GLU A 92 -4.57 -1.96 47.65
N SER A 93 -3.34 -1.95 48.16
CA SER A 93 -2.19 -1.20 47.71
C SER A 93 -1.89 -1.47 46.23
N ARG A 94 -2.39 -0.60 45.35
CA ARG A 94 -1.81 -0.42 44.02
C ARG A 94 -0.43 0.19 44.21
N ALA A 95 0.61 -0.56 43.84
CA ALA A 95 1.92 0.04 43.59
C ALA A 95 1.74 0.96 42.38
N GLY A 96 1.43 2.24 42.66
CA GLY A 96 1.18 3.24 41.64
C GLY A 96 2.46 3.55 40.88
N SER A 97 2.42 3.31 39.58
CA SER A 97 3.21 4.08 38.62
C SER A 97 2.96 5.56 38.87
N ASP A 98 4.02 6.37 38.97
CA ASP A 98 3.93 7.80 39.16
C ASP A 98 3.13 8.43 37.99
N PRO A 99 1.97 9.08 38.22
CA PRO A 99 1.15 9.66 37.16
C PRO A 99 1.85 10.82 36.42
N GLY A 100 3.02 11.25 36.90
CA GLY A 100 3.83 12.32 36.34
C GLY A 100 5.04 11.86 35.53
N ASP A 101 5.22 10.55 35.27
CA ASP A 101 6.34 10.08 34.45
C ASP A 101 6.00 10.23 32.94
N PRO A 102 6.63 11.16 32.20
CA PRO A 102 6.43 11.28 30.76
C PRO A 102 6.90 10.04 29.97
N GLU A 103 7.55 9.07 30.63
CA GLU A 103 7.91 7.77 30.05
C GLU A 103 6.84 6.69 30.24
N SER A 104 5.79 6.90 31.05
CA SER A 104 4.74 5.90 31.25
C SER A 104 3.80 5.88 30.04
N PHE A 105 3.88 4.79 29.26
CA PHE A 105 2.99 4.51 28.14
C PHE A 105 1.93 3.51 28.60
N ASP A 106 0.69 3.97 28.78
CA ASP A 106 -0.46 3.14 29.23
C ASP A 106 -1.23 2.48 28.06
N ALA A 107 -1.02 2.96 26.83
CA ALA A 107 -1.70 2.52 25.62
C ALA A 107 -3.25 2.58 25.65
N ASP A 108 -3.86 3.27 26.61
CA ASP A 108 -5.32 3.21 26.86
C ASP A 108 -6.16 3.73 25.69
N ASN A 109 -5.57 4.63 24.89
CA ASN A 109 -6.21 5.22 23.73
C ASN A 109 -5.51 4.93 22.39
N LEU A 110 -4.65 3.90 22.33
CA LEU A 110 -3.97 3.53 21.09
C LEU A 110 -4.50 2.20 20.52
N CYS A 111 -4.82 2.21 19.23
CA CYS A 111 -5.10 1.01 18.45
C CYS A 111 -4.15 0.94 17.25
N VAL A 112 -3.42 -0.17 17.13
CA VAL A 112 -2.50 -0.41 16.02
C VAL A 112 -2.99 -1.62 15.25
N VAL A 113 -3.04 -1.52 13.93
CA VAL A 113 -3.46 -2.58 13.01
C VAL A 113 -2.44 -2.70 11.88
N GLY A 114 -2.08 -3.92 11.52
CA GLY A 114 -1.23 -4.19 10.37
C GLY A 114 -0.90 -5.67 10.20
N ASP A 115 -0.18 -5.99 9.14
CA ASP A 115 0.26 -7.35 8.78
C ASP A 115 1.71 -7.31 8.32
N VAL A 116 2.61 -7.88 9.14
CA VAL A 116 4.06 -7.99 8.85
C VAL A 116 4.31 -8.60 7.46
N LYS A 117 3.48 -9.55 7.02
CA LYS A 117 3.60 -10.21 5.70
C LYS A 117 3.40 -9.25 4.52
N GLN A 118 2.79 -8.08 4.76
CA GLN A 118 2.47 -7.07 3.75
C GLN A 118 3.46 -5.89 3.76
N SER A 119 4.50 -5.92 4.58
CA SER A 119 5.52 -4.86 4.57
C SER A 119 6.35 -4.92 3.28
N ILE A 120 6.07 -3.99 2.36
CA ILE A 120 6.74 -3.90 1.05
C ILE A 120 7.46 -2.56 0.85
N TYR A 121 7.41 -1.66 1.84
CA TYR A 121 7.94 -0.29 1.74
C TYR A 121 9.29 -0.07 2.43
N ARG A 122 10.10 -1.12 2.64
CA ARG A 122 11.47 -0.99 3.20
C ARG A 122 12.34 0.05 2.48
N PHE A 123 12.13 0.23 1.17
CA PHE A 123 12.83 1.26 0.37
C PHE A 123 12.46 2.72 0.74
N ARG A 124 11.39 2.92 1.50
CA ARG A 124 10.94 4.22 2.04
C ARG A 124 11.21 4.35 3.54
N ASP A 125 12.18 3.59 4.06
CA ASP A 125 12.59 3.60 5.46
C ASP A 125 11.54 3.00 6.42
N ALA A 126 10.60 2.20 5.91
CA ALA A 126 9.76 1.37 6.77
C ALA A 126 10.61 0.29 7.44
N ASP A 127 10.40 0.11 8.74
CA ASP A 127 11.16 -0.84 9.56
C ASP A 127 10.19 -1.80 10.26
N VAL A 128 10.13 -3.03 9.74
CA VAL A 128 9.27 -4.10 10.25
C VAL A 128 9.53 -4.41 11.72
N THR A 129 10.76 -4.19 12.21
CA THR A 129 11.09 -4.45 13.62
C THR A 129 10.35 -3.49 14.56
N VAL A 130 9.95 -2.31 14.08
CA VAL A 130 9.12 -1.35 14.82
C VAL A 130 7.73 -1.92 15.11
N PHE A 131 7.21 -2.78 14.23
CA PHE A 131 5.95 -3.49 14.47
C PHE A 131 6.07 -4.38 15.72
N GLY A 132 7.15 -5.17 15.83
CA GLY A 132 7.43 -5.99 17.00
C GLY A 132 7.58 -5.16 18.28
N ASP A 133 8.40 -4.11 18.24
CA ASP A 133 8.59 -3.18 19.36
C ASP A 133 7.26 -2.56 19.84
N ALA A 134 6.39 -2.17 18.91
CA ALA A 134 5.09 -1.57 19.24
C ALA A 134 4.13 -2.59 19.84
N THR A 135 4.08 -3.81 19.28
CA THR A 135 3.30 -4.92 19.83
C THR A 135 3.73 -5.24 21.26
N ASP A 136 5.03 -5.39 21.50
CA ASP A 136 5.58 -5.66 22.83
C ASP A 136 5.22 -4.55 23.82
N ALA A 137 5.34 -3.28 23.41
CA ALA A 137 5.00 -2.13 24.25
C ALA A 137 3.50 -2.08 24.61
N VAL A 138 2.62 -2.33 23.63
CA VAL A 138 1.16 -2.36 23.84
C VAL A 138 0.76 -3.56 24.71
N HIS A 139 1.35 -4.73 24.50
CA HIS A 139 1.11 -5.93 25.32
C HIS A 139 1.56 -5.73 26.77
N ALA A 140 2.73 -5.10 26.98
CA ALA A 140 3.21 -4.77 28.31
C ALA A 140 2.26 -3.79 29.02
N ALA A 141 1.77 -2.77 28.32
CA ALA A 141 0.82 -1.80 28.86
C ALA A 141 -0.54 -2.44 29.19
N ASN A 142 -1.11 -3.23 28.27
CA ASN A 142 -2.34 -4.01 28.50
C ASN A 142 -2.21 -4.93 29.72
N THR A 143 -1.08 -5.61 29.87
CA THR A 143 -0.79 -6.48 31.01
C THR A 143 -0.76 -5.69 32.32
N ALA A 144 -0.11 -4.52 32.33
CA ALA A 144 -0.07 -3.62 33.48
C ALA A 144 -1.47 -3.10 33.86
N ASN A 145 -2.34 -2.88 32.87
CA ASN A 145 -3.74 -2.48 33.07
C ASN A 145 -4.68 -3.65 33.42
N GLY A 146 -4.15 -4.87 33.59
CA GLY A 146 -4.91 -6.05 33.99
C GLY A 146 -5.72 -6.69 32.86
N VAL A 147 -5.44 -6.33 31.61
CA VAL A 147 -6.00 -6.99 30.42
C VAL A 147 -5.14 -8.21 30.11
N ALA A 148 -5.73 -9.40 30.23
CA ALA A 148 -5.04 -10.64 29.87
C ALA A 148 -4.96 -10.78 28.35
N ASP A 149 -3.73 -10.99 27.87
CA ASP A 149 -3.30 -11.38 26.52
C ASP A 149 -4.43 -11.46 25.48
N CYS A 150 -4.64 -10.36 24.76
CA CYS A 150 -5.60 -10.25 23.68
C CYS A 150 -4.85 -9.93 22.39
N ASP A 151 -4.18 -10.95 21.84
CA ASP A 151 -3.71 -10.96 20.45
C ASP A 151 -4.71 -11.76 19.59
N PRO A 152 -5.88 -11.19 19.21
CA PRO A 152 -6.81 -11.86 18.34
C PRO A 152 -6.28 -11.77 16.91
N ALA A 153 -5.29 -12.60 16.59
CA ALA A 153 -4.82 -12.76 15.22
C ALA A 153 -6.04 -12.96 14.28
N LEU A 154 -6.22 -12.06 13.34
CA LEU A 154 -7.35 -12.08 12.41
C LEU A 154 -7.09 -13.12 11.31
N ALA A 155 -7.32 -14.39 11.65
CA ALA A 155 -7.07 -15.50 10.73
C ALA A 155 -8.15 -15.68 9.65
N THR A 156 -9.28 -14.99 9.75
CA THR A 156 -10.41 -15.16 8.82
C THR A 156 -10.35 -14.13 7.68
N ASN A 157 -10.23 -14.61 6.43
CA ASN A 157 -10.25 -13.79 5.22
C ASN A 157 -11.66 -13.76 4.61
N PHE A 158 -12.26 -12.57 4.53
CA PHE A 158 -13.60 -12.37 3.95
C PHE A 158 -13.58 -11.91 2.47
N ARG A 159 -12.39 -11.61 1.92
CA ARG A 159 -12.23 -11.04 0.57
C ARG A 159 -12.06 -12.12 -0.49
N THR A 160 -11.23 -13.11 -0.22
CA THR A 160 -10.83 -14.16 -1.16
C THR A 160 -11.70 -15.41 -0.99
N LEU A 161 -12.08 -16.03 -2.11
CA LEU A 161 -12.82 -17.29 -2.10
C LEU A 161 -11.95 -18.45 -1.58
N PRO A 162 -12.55 -19.55 -1.07
CA PRO A 162 -11.81 -20.68 -0.52
C PRO A 162 -10.75 -21.29 -1.45
N GLU A 163 -11.04 -21.43 -2.74
CA GLU A 163 -10.17 -22.13 -3.71
C GLU A 163 -8.90 -21.33 -4.03
N PRO A 164 -8.97 -20.03 -4.40
CA PRO A 164 -7.76 -19.22 -4.54
C PRO A 164 -7.00 -19.07 -3.22
N LEU A 165 -7.70 -18.95 -2.09
CA LEU A 165 -7.05 -18.82 -0.78
C LEU A 165 -6.25 -20.07 -0.42
N SER A 166 -6.80 -21.26 -0.70
CA SER A 166 -6.10 -22.55 -0.49
C SER A 166 -4.81 -22.63 -1.31
N ALA A 167 -4.84 -22.22 -2.57
CA ALA A 167 -3.66 -22.18 -3.43
C ALA A 167 -2.60 -21.20 -2.92
N ILE A 168 -3.01 -20.01 -2.47
CA ILE A 168 -2.12 -18.99 -1.89
C ILE A 168 -1.47 -19.50 -0.61
N ASN A 169 -2.25 -20.08 0.31
CA ASN A 169 -1.72 -20.68 1.54
C ASN A 169 -0.67 -21.76 1.22
N GLY A 170 -0.97 -22.68 0.28
CA GLY A 170 -0.04 -23.72 -0.12
C GLY A 170 1.25 -23.21 -0.79
N LEU A 171 1.17 -22.09 -1.52
CA LEU A 171 2.35 -21.41 -2.07
C LEU A 171 3.20 -20.81 -0.94
N PHE A 172 2.57 -20.09 -0.01
CA PHE A 172 3.26 -19.43 1.09
C PHE A 172 3.88 -20.41 2.09
N ASP A 173 3.26 -21.55 2.35
CA ASP A 173 3.86 -22.64 3.14
C ASP A 173 5.22 -23.09 2.57
N ARG A 174 5.41 -22.98 1.24
CA ARG A 174 6.68 -23.32 0.59
C ARG A 174 7.66 -22.15 0.56
N VAL A 175 7.17 -20.94 0.32
CA VAL A 175 8.01 -19.74 0.23
C VAL A 175 8.59 -19.36 1.59
N PHE A 176 7.77 -19.32 2.64
CA PHE A 176 8.23 -18.97 3.98
C PHE A 176 9.09 -20.07 4.63
N ALA A 177 9.00 -21.31 4.17
CA ALA A 177 9.89 -22.39 4.62
C ALA A 177 11.34 -22.28 4.09
N TYR A 178 11.64 -21.30 3.23
CA TYR A 178 12.96 -21.11 2.61
C TYR A 178 13.78 -19.97 3.24
N GLY A 179 13.29 -19.32 4.31
CA GLY A 179 13.99 -18.24 5.02
C GLY A 179 15.06 -18.73 6.01
N ASP A 180 15.92 -17.82 6.45
CA ASP A 180 17.05 -18.07 7.38
C ASP A 180 16.70 -17.69 8.85
N ASP A 181 15.41 -17.59 9.19
CA ASP A 181 14.87 -17.20 10.52
C ASP A 181 15.34 -15.80 10.97
N GLU A 182 15.41 -14.85 10.04
CA GLU A 182 15.87 -13.48 10.34
C GLU A 182 14.77 -12.65 11.04
N PRO A 183 15.11 -11.68 11.92
CA PRO A 183 14.12 -10.94 12.74
C PRO A 183 13.10 -10.10 11.96
N TYR A 184 13.38 -9.85 10.68
CA TYR A 184 12.52 -9.08 9.76
C TYR A 184 11.77 -9.99 8.77
N GLU A 185 11.95 -11.31 8.85
CA GLU A 185 11.18 -12.27 8.07
C GLU A 185 9.83 -12.53 8.74
N ALA A 186 8.77 -12.52 7.94
CA ALA A 186 7.43 -12.81 8.44
C ALA A 186 7.21 -14.33 8.52
N GLU A 187 6.57 -14.79 9.59
CA GLU A 187 6.16 -16.18 9.71
C GLU A 187 4.89 -16.47 8.88
N GLY A 188 4.87 -17.65 8.26
CA GLY A 188 3.71 -18.14 7.54
C GLY A 188 2.56 -18.47 8.50
N ALA A 189 1.44 -17.76 8.38
CA ALA A 189 0.20 -18.06 9.08
C ALA A 189 -0.95 -18.22 8.07
N PRO A 190 -1.50 -19.44 7.89
CA PRO A 190 -2.55 -19.68 6.92
C PRO A 190 -3.85 -19.00 7.35
N LEU A 191 -4.58 -18.46 6.36
CA LEU A 191 -5.88 -17.84 6.61
C LEU A 191 -7.02 -18.82 6.29
N ALA A 192 -8.12 -18.70 7.04
CA ALA A 192 -9.37 -19.42 6.79
C ALA A 192 -10.34 -18.53 6.00
N ALA A 193 -11.02 -19.10 5.00
CA ALA A 193 -12.04 -18.36 4.27
C ALA A 193 -13.26 -18.11 5.17
N GLY A 194 -13.70 -16.86 5.27
CA GLY A 194 -14.89 -16.45 6.03
C GLY A 194 -16.21 -16.63 5.28
N ARG A 195 -16.15 -17.00 4.00
CA ARG A 195 -17.30 -17.24 3.13
C ARG A 195 -17.09 -18.48 2.26
N GLY A 196 -18.18 -19.13 1.90
CA GLY A 196 -18.18 -20.21 0.91
C GLY A 196 -18.26 -19.67 -0.52
N THR A 197 -17.93 -20.52 -1.49
CA THR A 197 -18.04 -20.20 -2.91
C THR A 197 -19.50 -20.13 -3.34
N PRO A 198 -19.96 -18.98 -3.87
CA PRO A 198 -21.31 -18.85 -4.41
C PRO A 198 -21.60 -19.86 -5.52
N THR A 199 -22.83 -20.36 -5.57
CA THR A 199 -23.27 -21.30 -6.61
C THR A 199 -23.10 -20.70 -8.00
N GLY A 200 -22.46 -21.44 -8.91
CA GLY A 200 -22.26 -21.03 -10.30
C GLY A 200 -20.96 -20.27 -10.55
N LEU A 201 -20.16 -19.99 -9.52
CA LEU A 201 -18.78 -19.57 -9.68
C LEU A 201 -17.85 -20.78 -9.72
N ASP A 202 -16.84 -20.71 -10.57
CA ASP A 202 -15.76 -21.70 -10.69
C ASP A 202 -14.41 -20.98 -10.57
N PRO A 203 -14.02 -20.57 -9.35
CA PRO A 203 -12.78 -19.83 -9.14
C PRO A 203 -11.59 -20.75 -9.36
N VAL A 204 -10.68 -20.33 -10.24
CA VAL A 204 -9.48 -21.09 -10.60
C VAL A 204 -8.23 -20.27 -10.34
N VAL A 205 -7.16 -20.96 -9.96
CA VAL A 205 -5.80 -20.42 -9.97
C VAL A 205 -5.08 -21.06 -11.14
N GLU A 206 -4.68 -20.22 -12.09
CA GLU A 206 -4.03 -20.65 -13.32
C GLU A 206 -2.56 -20.23 -13.30
N TYR A 207 -1.68 -21.16 -13.66
CA TYR A 207 -0.29 -20.85 -13.97
C TYR A 207 -0.12 -20.97 -15.48
N LEU A 208 0.14 -19.83 -16.14
CA LEU A 208 0.33 -19.76 -17.58
C LEU A 208 1.83 -19.75 -17.90
N PRO A 209 2.46 -20.90 -18.18
CA PRO A 209 3.86 -20.92 -18.58
C PRO A 209 3.98 -20.30 -19.99
N VAL A 210 4.73 -19.21 -20.09
CA VAL A 210 5.07 -18.58 -21.37
C VAL A 210 6.53 -18.94 -21.70
N PRO A 211 6.77 -20.00 -22.51
CA PRO A 211 8.12 -20.36 -22.90
C PRO A 211 8.67 -19.29 -23.85
N VAL A 212 9.54 -18.42 -23.35
CA VAL A 212 10.16 -17.34 -24.14
C VAL A 212 11.40 -17.82 -24.90
N GLU A 213 12.08 -18.85 -24.41
CA GLU A 213 13.22 -19.47 -25.09
C GLU A 213 12.77 -20.43 -26.19
N THR A 214 13.46 -20.41 -27.33
CA THR A 214 13.17 -21.28 -28.48
C THR A 214 13.18 -22.77 -28.12
N ASP A 215 14.19 -23.21 -27.34
CA ASP A 215 14.29 -24.60 -26.89
C ASP A 215 13.11 -25.03 -26.00
N LEU A 216 12.59 -24.10 -25.18
CA LEU A 216 11.41 -24.36 -24.35
C LEU A 216 10.14 -24.41 -25.21
N ARG A 217 10.03 -23.54 -26.23
CA ARG A 217 8.89 -23.55 -27.17
C ARG A 217 8.83 -24.86 -27.95
N GLU A 218 9.94 -25.31 -28.52
CA GLU A 218 10.02 -26.58 -29.25
C GLU A 218 9.69 -27.79 -28.37
N ARG A 219 10.06 -27.73 -27.08
CA ARG A 219 9.80 -28.82 -26.12
C ARG A 219 8.35 -28.88 -25.65
N TYR A 220 7.74 -27.73 -25.38
CA TYR A 220 6.46 -27.66 -24.66
C TYR A 220 5.27 -27.27 -25.55
N LEU A 221 5.48 -26.71 -26.74
CA LEU A 221 4.41 -26.30 -27.66
C LEU A 221 4.34 -27.23 -28.88
N GLY A 222 3.11 -27.50 -29.34
CA GLY A 222 2.91 -28.20 -30.61
C GLY A 222 3.28 -27.32 -31.80
N ALA A 223 3.65 -27.93 -32.93
CA ALA A 223 4.06 -27.19 -34.15
C ALA A 223 2.99 -26.22 -34.69
N ASP A 224 1.71 -26.51 -34.42
CA ASP A 224 0.57 -25.68 -34.81
C ASP A 224 0.17 -24.63 -33.74
N HIS A 225 0.91 -24.54 -32.62
CA HIS A 225 0.59 -23.61 -31.55
C HIS A 225 0.94 -22.16 -31.96
N PRO A 226 0.06 -21.16 -31.74
CA PRO A 226 0.30 -19.77 -32.16
C PRO A 226 1.64 -19.19 -31.68
N LEU A 227 2.07 -19.57 -30.47
CA LEU A 227 3.34 -19.11 -29.89
C LEU A 227 4.60 -19.86 -30.39
N ALA A 228 4.45 -20.96 -31.14
CA ALA A 228 5.59 -21.78 -31.60
C ALA A 228 6.43 -21.08 -32.69
N ALA A 229 5.82 -20.21 -33.49
CA ALA A 229 6.48 -19.49 -34.60
C ALA A 229 6.81 -18.02 -34.30
N LEU A 230 6.76 -17.61 -33.02
CA LEU A 230 7.07 -16.22 -32.67
C LEU A 230 8.54 -15.89 -33.00
N PRO A 231 8.83 -14.69 -33.51
CA PRO A 231 10.21 -14.24 -33.67
C PRO A 231 10.91 -14.21 -32.31
N ASP A 232 12.25 -14.27 -32.31
CA ASP A 232 13.07 -13.94 -31.15
C ASP A 232 12.80 -12.48 -30.78
N SER A 233 11.77 -12.28 -29.98
CA SER A 233 11.28 -11.00 -29.48
C SER A 233 11.64 -10.90 -28.01
N GLU A 234 11.61 -9.68 -27.48
CA GLU A 234 11.84 -9.47 -26.05
C GLU A 234 10.85 -10.33 -25.24
N PRO A 235 11.32 -11.11 -24.24
CA PRO A 235 10.47 -11.98 -23.42
C PRO A 235 9.18 -11.32 -22.91
N SER A 236 9.28 -10.04 -22.52
CA SER A 236 8.14 -9.28 -22.00
C SER A 236 7.06 -8.99 -23.04
N ALA A 237 7.41 -8.88 -24.34
CA ALA A 237 6.41 -8.70 -25.41
C ALA A 237 5.58 -9.97 -25.62
N ILE A 238 6.21 -11.14 -25.52
CA ILE A 238 5.53 -12.44 -25.63
C ILE A 238 4.62 -12.64 -24.42
N GLU A 239 5.11 -12.35 -23.22
CA GLU A 239 4.32 -12.43 -21.98
C GLU A 239 3.11 -11.48 -22.02
N ALA A 240 3.32 -10.22 -22.42
CA ALA A 240 2.27 -9.24 -22.59
C ALA A 240 1.17 -9.71 -23.56
N THR A 241 1.57 -10.34 -24.67
CA THR A 241 0.62 -10.91 -25.64
C THR A 241 -0.16 -12.06 -25.04
N ALA A 242 0.50 -13.00 -24.36
CA ALA A 242 -0.16 -14.13 -23.72
C ALA A 242 -1.16 -13.69 -22.63
N ILE A 243 -0.82 -12.66 -21.83
CA ILE A 243 -1.74 -12.08 -20.85
C ILE A 243 -2.92 -11.40 -21.55
N ALA A 244 -2.67 -10.62 -22.60
CA ALA A 244 -3.73 -9.95 -23.35
C ALA A 244 -4.72 -10.96 -23.96
N ASP A 245 -4.23 -12.02 -24.59
CA ASP A 245 -5.06 -13.11 -25.14
C ASP A 245 -5.88 -13.78 -24.03
N ARG A 246 -5.26 -14.07 -22.88
CA ARG A 246 -5.98 -14.67 -21.75
C ARG A 246 -7.09 -13.76 -21.22
N ILE A 247 -6.85 -12.45 -21.16
CA ILE A 247 -7.86 -11.46 -20.78
C ILE A 247 -9.00 -11.43 -21.79
N VAL A 248 -8.69 -11.47 -23.09
CA VAL A 248 -9.70 -11.58 -24.16
C VAL A 248 -10.54 -12.84 -23.98
N ASP A 249 -9.92 -13.98 -23.64
CA ASP A 249 -10.65 -15.23 -23.38
C ASP A 249 -11.57 -15.13 -22.15
N LEU A 250 -11.14 -14.43 -21.09
CA LEU A 250 -11.98 -14.18 -19.92
C LEU A 250 -13.18 -13.30 -20.28
N LEU A 251 -12.95 -12.20 -21.00
CA LEU A 251 -13.97 -11.23 -21.39
C LEU A 251 -14.98 -11.79 -22.42
N ASN A 252 -14.54 -12.69 -23.31
CA ASN A 252 -15.40 -13.35 -24.28
C ASN A 252 -16.02 -14.65 -23.76
N GLY A 253 -15.55 -15.15 -22.63
CA GLY A 253 -15.99 -16.39 -22.02
C GLY A 253 -17.28 -16.25 -21.19
N GLU A 254 -17.64 -17.33 -20.50
CA GLU A 254 -18.75 -17.37 -19.54
C GLU A 254 -18.26 -17.10 -18.10
N THR A 255 -17.13 -16.42 -17.93
CA THR A 255 -16.58 -16.11 -16.61
C THR A 255 -17.52 -15.18 -15.86
N LEU A 256 -17.92 -15.61 -14.66
CA LEU A 256 -18.83 -14.88 -13.79
C LEU A 256 -18.07 -14.26 -12.61
N VAL A 257 -18.50 -13.07 -12.22
CA VAL A 257 -18.05 -12.35 -11.02
C VAL A 257 -19.26 -12.04 -10.13
N THR A 258 -19.02 -11.74 -8.85
CA THR A 258 -20.06 -11.39 -7.89
C THR A 258 -19.66 -10.16 -7.08
N ASP A 259 -20.60 -9.23 -6.93
CA ASP A 259 -20.44 -8.06 -6.06
C ASP A 259 -20.94 -8.35 -4.63
N ASP A 260 -21.60 -9.50 -4.41
CA ASP A 260 -22.16 -9.87 -3.11
C ASP A 260 -21.06 -10.39 -2.16
N THR A 261 -20.77 -9.60 -1.13
CA THR A 261 -19.81 -9.95 -0.08
C THR A 261 -20.42 -10.76 1.05
N ASP A 262 -21.76 -10.77 1.23
CA ASP A 262 -22.38 -11.13 2.50
C ASP A 262 -23.65 -12.02 2.44
N ALA A 263 -24.16 -12.43 1.27
CA ALA A 263 -25.29 -13.38 1.22
C ALA A 263 -25.34 -14.33 -0.01
N PRO A 264 -25.97 -15.52 0.12
CA PRO A 264 -26.29 -16.34 -1.04
C PRO A 264 -27.56 -15.82 -1.74
N GLY A 265 -27.39 -15.15 -2.88
CA GLY A 265 -28.46 -14.68 -3.77
C GLY A 265 -27.94 -14.46 -5.21
N PRO A 266 -28.82 -14.31 -6.23
CA PRO A 266 -28.38 -14.23 -7.62
C PRO A 266 -27.85 -12.82 -7.91
N GLY A 267 -26.55 -12.64 -7.71
CA GLY A 267 -25.82 -11.40 -7.95
C GLY A 267 -24.61 -11.60 -8.85
N THR A 268 -24.57 -12.68 -9.65
CA THR A 268 -23.48 -12.91 -10.59
C THR A 268 -23.72 -12.17 -11.89
N ARG A 269 -22.65 -11.60 -12.44
CA ARG A 269 -22.63 -10.95 -13.76
C ARG A 269 -21.41 -11.43 -14.55
N PRO A 270 -21.42 -11.33 -15.89
CA PRO A 270 -20.22 -11.53 -16.69
C PRO A 270 -19.08 -10.61 -16.22
N VAL A 271 -17.84 -11.09 -16.35
CA VAL A 271 -16.65 -10.28 -16.09
C VAL A 271 -16.60 -9.08 -17.02
N GLU A 272 -16.25 -7.92 -16.46
CA GLU A 272 -16.02 -6.68 -17.19
C GLU A 272 -14.52 -6.30 -17.08
N PRO A 273 -13.99 -5.44 -17.97
CA PRO A 273 -12.59 -5.02 -17.90
C PRO A 273 -12.19 -4.42 -16.53
N ASP A 274 -13.13 -3.76 -15.84
CA ASP A 274 -12.90 -3.16 -14.53
C ASP A 274 -12.71 -4.18 -13.40
N ASP A 275 -13.06 -5.45 -13.62
CA ASP A 275 -12.84 -6.55 -12.67
C ASP A 275 -11.43 -7.16 -12.78
N ILE A 276 -10.65 -6.76 -13.79
CA ILE A 276 -9.35 -7.36 -14.12
C ILE A 276 -8.22 -6.40 -13.73
N ALA A 277 -7.34 -6.87 -12.85
CA ALA A 277 -6.12 -6.16 -12.48
C ALA A 277 -4.88 -6.96 -12.91
N VAL A 278 -3.96 -6.30 -13.63
CA VAL A 278 -2.65 -6.86 -13.98
C VAL A 278 -1.59 -6.24 -13.07
N LEU A 279 -0.99 -7.07 -12.21
CA LEU A 279 0.06 -6.63 -11.28
C LEU A 279 1.44 -6.99 -11.86
N ILE A 280 2.26 -5.96 -12.10
CA ILE A 280 3.64 -6.11 -12.55
C ILE A 280 4.60 -5.66 -11.46
N ARG A 281 5.71 -6.39 -11.28
CA ARG A 281 6.72 -6.07 -10.25
C ARG A 281 7.49 -4.78 -10.55
N SER A 282 7.83 -4.58 -11.83
CA SER A 282 8.59 -3.43 -12.30
C SER A 282 7.86 -2.75 -13.45
N ARG A 283 8.07 -1.45 -13.60
CA ARG A 283 7.52 -0.66 -14.71
C ARG A 283 8.36 -0.74 -15.98
N SER A 284 9.52 -1.39 -15.95
CA SER A 284 10.42 -1.53 -17.10
C SER A 284 9.70 -2.05 -18.35
N ASP A 285 8.78 -3.00 -18.15
CA ASP A 285 8.04 -3.68 -19.23
C ASP A 285 6.61 -3.13 -19.42
N LEU A 286 6.23 -2.05 -18.73
CA LEU A 286 4.86 -1.52 -18.77
C LEU A 286 4.39 -1.18 -20.19
N LYS A 287 5.28 -0.60 -21.01
CA LYS A 287 4.99 -0.23 -22.41
C LYS A 287 4.65 -1.46 -23.26
N GLU A 288 5.20 -2.64 -22.93
CA GLU A 288 4.92 -3.89 -23.61
C GLU A 288 3.53 -4.42 -23.29
N TYR A 289 3.12 -4.41 -22.02
CA TYR A 289 1.74 -4.74 -21.63
C TYR A 289 0.71 -3.76 -22.19
N GLU A 290 1.01 -2.45 -22.18
CA GLU A 290 0.16 -1.43 -22.81
C GLU A 290 -0.04 -1.66 -24.31
N ARG A 291 1.01 -2.15 -25.00
CA ARG A 291 0.96 -2.50 -26.41
C ARG A 291 0.14 -3.78 -26.63
N GLY A 292 0.39 -4.84 -25.87
CA GLY A 292 -0.35 -6.11 -25.97
C GLY A 292 -1.86 -5.90 -25.78
N LEU A 293 -2.27 -5.16 -24.75
CA LEU A 293 -3.68 -4.83 -24.51
C LEU A 293 -4.28 -3.97 -25.64
N ARG A 294 -3.52 -2.99 -26.16
CA ARG A 294 -3.97 -2.14 -27.27
C ARG A 294 -4.16 -2.95 -28.56
N ASP A 295 -3.23 -3.82 -28.88
CA ASP A 295 -3.27 -4.65 -30.10
C ASP A 295 -4.45 -5.65 -30.02
N ALA A 296 -4.78 -6.14 -28.82
CA ALA A 296 -5.95 -6.97 -28.55
C ALA A 296 -7.28 -6.19 -28.42
N ASN A 297 -7.27 -4.85 -28.54
CA ASN A 297 -8.42 -3.97 -28.30
C ASN A 297 -9.06 -4.12 -26.90
N VAL A 298 -8.26 -4.42 -25.88
CA VAL A 298 -8.71 -4.46 -24.48
C VAL A 298 -8.60 -3.06 -23.88
N PRO A 299 -9.67 -2.48 -23.31
CA PRO A 299 -9.59 -1.19 -22.63
C PRO A 299 -8.76 -1.33 -21.34
N TYR A 300 -7.89 -0.36 -21.07
CA TYR A 300 -7.04 -0.36 -19.88
C TYR A 300 -6.84 1.04 -19.31
N THR A 301 -6.51 1.09 -18.02
CA THR A 301 -6.05 2.29 -17.34
C THR A 301 -4.74 2.01 -16.61
N VAL A 302 -3.75 2.89 -16.79
CA VAL A 302 -2.48 2.81 -16.06
C VAL A 302 -2.52 3.74 -14.86
N VAL A 303 -2.47 3.17 -13.66
CA VAL A 303 -2.36 3.97 -12.42
C VAL A 303 -0.97 4.61 -12.36
N LYS A 304 -0.94 5.95 -12.24
CA LYS A 304 0.29 6.76 -12.17
C LYS A 304 1.22 6.54 -13.37
N GLY A 305 0.71 6.65 -14.60
CA GLY A 305 1.49 6.55 -15.83
C GLY A 305 2.72 7.47 -15.82
N GLU A 306 3.88 6.92 -16.19
CA GLU A 306 5.08 7.71 -16.49
C GLU A 306 5.03 8.02 -17.97
N GLY A 307 5.25 9.29 -18.33
CA GLY A 307 5.19 9.71 -19.73
C GLY A 307 4.28 10.89 -19.99
N PHE A 308 3.75 11.58 -18.98
CA PHE A 308 3.06 12.86 -19.18
C PHE A 308 3.90 13.80 -20.05
N PHE A 309 5.19 13.99 -19.73
CA PHE A 309 6.10 14.80 -20.55
C PHE A 309 6.61 14.12 -21.83
N GLU A 310 6.33 12.82 -22.00
CA GLU A 310 6.73 12.07 -23.21
C GLU A 310 5.64 12.00 -24.27
N THR A 311 4.38 12.32 -23.91
CA THR A 311 3.30 12.25 -24.89
C THR A 311 3.51 13.28 -26.01
N PRO A 312 3.17 12.92 -27.26
CA PRO A 312 3.31 13.84 -28.39
C PRO A 312 2.63 15.21 -28.15
N GLU A 313 1.49 15.22 -27.46
CA GLU A 313 0.71 16.41 -27.15
C GLU A 313 1.44 17.32 -26.16
N ILE A 314 2.00 16.76 -25.07
CA ILE A 314 2.71 17.55 -24.06
C ILE A 314 4.06 18.01 -24.59
N ARG A 315 4.75 17.20 -25.40
CA ARG A 315 5.97 17.63 -26.10
C ARG A 315 5.71 18.80 -27.05
N ALA A 316 4.62 18.74 -27.82
CA ALA A 316 4.21 19.83 -28.70
C ALA A 316 3.92 21.13 -27.93
N LEU A 317 3.19 21.04 -26.82
CA LEU A 317 2.89 22.20 -25.97
C LEU A 317 4.14 22.76 -25.28
N THR A 318 5.03 21.88 -24.80
CA THR A 318 6.29 22.29 -24.15
C THR A 318 7.18 23.03 -25.14
N ALA A 319 7.38 22.49 -26.34
CA ALA A 319 8.15 23.14 -27.39
C ALA A 319 7.57 24.51 -27.78
N LEU A 320 6.24 24.64 -27.82
CA LEU A 320 5.60 25.93 -28.07
C LEU A 320 5.87 26.94 -26.94
N LEU A 321 5.76 26.52 -25.68
CA LEU A 321 6.03 27.39 -24.54
C LEU A 321 7.50 27.81 -24.46
N GLU A 322 8.43 26.90 -24.77
CA GLU A 322 9.86 27.17 -24.86
C GLU A 322 10.16 28.18 -25.98
N ALA A 323 9.59 27.98 -27.18
CA ALA A 323 9.74 28.93 -28.29
C ALA A 323 9.15 30.32 -28.00
N LEU A 324 8.09 30.39 -27.18
CA LEU A 324 7.51 31.68 -26.75
C LEU A 324 8.34 32.36 -25.65
N ALA A 325 8.96 31.58 -24.76
CA ALA A 325 9.81 32.08 -23.70
C ALA A 325 11.18 32.56 -24.24
N ASP A 326 11.74 31.82 -25.19
CA ASP A 326 12.96 32.16 -25.92
C ASP A 326 12.77 31.95 -27.43
N PRO A 327 12.38 33.00 -28.18
CA PRO A 327 12.22 32.93 -29.63
C PRO A 327 13.52 32.67 -30.40
N THR A 328 14.68 32.62 -29.74
CA THR A 328 15.97 32.29 -30.36
C THR A 328 16.33 30.80 -30.27
N ASP A 329 15.51 30.00 -29.59
CA ASP A 329 15.64 28.54 -29.60
C ASP A 329 15.07 27.96 -30.90
N ASP A 330 15.93 27.82 -31.90
CA ASP A 330 15.60 27.26 -33.21
C ASP A 330 15.02 25.83 -33.10
N VAL A 331 15.42 25.04 -32.09
CA VAL A 331 14.96 23.66 -31.90
C VAL A 331 13.53 23.67 -31.39
N ALA A 332 13.24 24.47 -30.37
CA ALA A 332 11.88 24.63 -29.83
C ALA A 332 10.93 25.20 -30.90
N LEU A 333 11.38 26.22 -31.65
CA LEU A 333 10.61 26.84 -32.72
C LEU A 333 10.28 25.83 -33.83
N TYR A 334 11.28 25.06 -34.28
CA TYR A 334 11.10 24.01 -35.28
C TYR A 334 10.16 22.90 -34.80
N ALA A 335 10.35 22.42 -33.56
CA ALA A 335 9.51 21.40 -32.96
C ALA A 335 8.05 21.86 -32.82
N ALA A 336 7.82 23.10 -32.38
CA ALA A 336 6.49 23.70 -32.28
C ALA A 336 5.83 23.86 -33.66
N ALA A 337 6.57 24.34 -34.65
CA ALA A 337 6.11 24.54 -36.04
C ALA A 337 5.70 23.22 -36.72
N ARG A 338 6.48 22.15 -36.51
CA ARG A 338 6.22 20.81 -37.06
C ARG A 338 5.13 20.06 -36.31
N SER A 339 4.85 20.44 -35.06
CA SER A 339 3.85 19.76 -34.23
C SER A 339 2.44 19.88 -34.82
N PRO A 340 1.49 19.00 -34.42
CA PRO A 340 0.09 19.09 -34.83
C PRO A 340 -0.59 20.43 -34.50
N LEU A 341 -0.01 21.25 -33.61
CA LEU A 341 -0.53 22.57 -33.25
C LEU A 341 -0.39 23.59 -34.40
N CYS A 342 0.71 23.53 -35.14
CA CYS A 342 1.01 24.45 -36.26
C CYS A 342 0.92 23.76 -37.61
N GLY A 343 1.21 22.46 -37.68
CA GLY A 343 1.03 21.61 -38.87
C GLY A 343 1.88 22.02 -40.07
N LEU A 344 3.01 22.70 -39.86
CA LEU A 344 3.89 23.12 -40.95
C LEU A 344 4.75 21.95 -41.44
N THR A 345 4.90 21.85 -42.76
CA THR A 345 5.74 20.84 -43.40
C THR A 345 7.22 21.27 -43.39
N ASP A 346 8.13 20.30 -43.52
CA ASP A 346 9.57 20.58 -43.57
C ASP A 346 9.96 21.56 -44.69
N THR A 347 9.20 21.59 -45.79
CA THR A 347 9.37 22.53 -46.91
C THR A 347 8.83 23.93 -46.65
N GLN A 348 7.97 24.12 -45.64
CA GLN A 348 7.46 25.44 -45.23
C GLN A 348 8.28 26.07 -44.10
N ILE A 349 9.05 25.26 -43.36
CA ILE A 349 9.88 25.70 -42.23
C ILE A 349 11.30 26.08 -42.67
N GLY A 350 11.83 25.47 -43.74
CA GLY A 350 13.15 25.78 -44.32
C GLY A 350 13.13 26.93 -45.32
#